data_AF-A0A2V8HC97-F1
#
_entry.id   AF-A0A2V8HC97-F1
#
_cell.length_a   1.000
_cell.length_b   1.000
_cell.length_c   1.000
_cell.angle_alpha   90.00
_cell.angle_beta   90.00
_cell.angle_gamma   90.00
#
_symmetry.space_group_name_H-M   'P 1'
#
loop_
_entity.id
_entity.type
_entity.pdbx_description
1 polymer ?
#
loop_
_entity_poly.entity_id
_entity_poly.type
_entity_poly.pdbx_seq_one_letter_code
_entity_poly.pdbx_strand_id
1 'polypeptide(L)'
;MVGQMQAEEAKLRTKAELVELLKSRGEETAAWIDTLSDEFLAEPFTQPQGMTPPTKSRFEMIMSMKEHEMHHRGQLMLIERMLGITPHLTRQMQERFAARQQARA
;
A
#
# COMPACT_ATOMS: atom_id res chain seq x y z
N MET A 1 -17.10 2.81 12.58
CA MET A 1 -16.00 2.35 11.70
C MET A 1 -14.64 2.92 12.11
N VAL A 2 -14.46 4.26 12.17
CA VAL A 2 -13.16 4.88 12.56
C VAL A 2 -12.62 4.40 13.91
N GLY A 3 -13.48 4.32 14.94
CA GLY A 3 -13.04 3.85 16.26
C GLY A 3 -12.57 2.38 16.30
N GLN A 4 -13.09 1.52 15.42
CA GLN A 4 -12.64 0.13 15.32
C GLN A 4 -11.26 0.05 14.66
N MET A 5 -11.00 0.85 13.61
CA MET A 5 -9.68 0.92 12.98
C MET A 5 -8.61 1.44 13.95
N GLN A 6 -8.92 2.49 14.70
CA GLN A 6 -8.00 3.05 15.70
C GLN A 6 -7.68 2.04 16.81
N ALA A 7 -8.69 1.28 17.27
CA ALA A 7 -8.47 0.24 18.27
C ALA A 7 -7.59 -0.89 17.74
N GLU A 8 -7.78 -1.31 16.48
CA GLU A 8 -6.91 -2.31 15.85
C GLU A 8 -5.49 -1.81 15.66
N GLU A 9 -5.29 -0.55 15.25
CA GLU A 9 -3.98 0.07 15.08
C GLU A 9 -3.21 0.18 16.41
N ALA A 10 -3.92 0.54 17.49
CA ALA A 10 -3.32 0.71 18.83
C ALA A 10 -2.85 -0.59 19.50
N LYS A 11 -3.23 -1.77 18.97
CA LYS A 11 -2.75 -3.05 19.51
C LYS A 11 -1.24 -3.16 19.35
N LEU A 12 -0.55 -3.38 20.48
CA LEU A 12 0.87 -3.70 20.50
C LEU A 12 1.13 -4.98 19.73
N ARG A 13 2.05 -4.94 18.78
CA ARG A 13 2.47 -6.07 17.95
C ARG A 13 3.98 -6.05 17.82
N THR A 14 4.58 -7.22 17.82
CA THR A 14 5.97 -7.42 17.40
C THR A 14 6.11 -7.17 15.90
N LYS A 15 7.34 -6.98 15.43
CA LYS A 15 7.63 -6.86 13.99
C LYS A 15 7.14 -8.08 13.21
N ALA A 16 7.29 -9.28 13.75
CA ALA A 16 6.86 -10.52 13.08
C ALA A 16 5.33 -10.55 12.91
N GLU A 17 4.59 -10.23 13.96
CA GLU A 17 3.13 -10.16 13.93
C GLU A 17 2.62 -9.06 12.99
N LEU A 18 3.29 -7.89 12.93
CA LEU A 18 2.95 -6.83 11.98
C LEU A 18 3.16 -7.28 10.53
N VAL A 19 4.28 -7.95 10.23
CA VAL A 19 4.56 -8.45 8.88
C VAL A 19 3.54 -9.51 8.48
N GLU A 20 3.17 -10.42 9.39
CA GLU A 20 2.16 -11.44 9.12
C GLU A 20 0.77 -10.83 8.91
N LEU A 21 0.41 -9.83 9.72
CA LEU A 21 -0.83 -9.08 9.55
C LEU A 21 -0.86 -8.38 8.18
N LEU A 22 0.22 -7.71 7.77
CA LEU A 22 0.27 -7.03 6.47
C LEU A 22 0.11 -8.01 5.30
N LYS A 23 0.70 -9.21 5.40
CA LYS A 23 0.57 -10.25 4.37
C LYS A 23 -0.86 -10.79 4.28
N SER A 24 -1.39 -11.28 5.40
CA SER A 24 -2.75 -11.85 5.47
C SER A 24 -3.82 -10.85 5.02
N ARG A 25 -3.74 -9.59 5.49
CA ARG A 25 -4.66 -8.52 5.05
C ARG A 25 -4.49 -8.17 3.58
N GLY A 26 -3.28 -8.24 3.05
CA GLY A 26 -3.02 -8.05 1.62
C GLY A 26 -3.69 -9.13 0.76
N GLU A 27 -3.59 -10.39 1.16
CA GLU A 27 -4.24 -11.52 0.49
C GLU A 27 -5.76 -11.45 0.58
N GLU A 28 -6.31 -11.16 1.77
CA GLU A 28 -7.75 -10.94 1.96
C GLU A 28 -8.28 -9.79 1.09
N THR A 29 -7.51 -8.68 1.01
CA THR A 29 -7.89 -7.52 0.20
C THR A 29 -7.84 -7.84 -1.29
N ALA A 30 -6.83 -8.57 -1.75
CA ALA A 30 -6.74 -9.01 -3.14
C ALA A 30 -7.93 -9.92 -3.52
N ALA A 31 -8.20 -10.93 -2.69
CA ALA A 31 -9.34 -11.84 -2.90
C ALA A 31 -10.68 -11.09 -2.89
N TRP A 32 -10.84 -10.08 -2.03
CA TRP A 32 -12.02 -9.23 -2.03
C TRP A 32 -12.14 -8.38 -3.31
N ILE A 33 -11.05 -7.77 -3.78
CA ILE A 33 -11.05 -6.97 -5.01
C ILE A 33 -11.47 -7.82 -6.22
N ASP A 34 -11.03 -9.08 -6.30
CA ASP A 34 -11.38 -10.00 -7.39
C ASP A 34 -12.89 -10.31 -7.46
N THR A 35 -13.66 -10.01 -6.40
CA THR A 35 -15.13 -10.19 -6.39
C THR A 35 -15.91 -8.98 -6.91
N LEU A 36 -15.25 -7.85 -7.15
CA LEU A 36 -15.92 -6.59 -7.49
C LEU A 36 -16.19 -6.49 -8.99
N SER A 37 -17.44 -6.19 -9.36
CA SER A 37 -17.84 -5.94 -10.76
C SER A 37 -17.49 -4.52 -11.20
N ASP A 38 -17.29 -4.31 -12.51
CA ASP A 38 -17.06 -2.99 -13.10
C ASP A 38 -18.21 -2.00 -12.80
N GLU A 39 -19.46 -2.47 -12.79
CA GLU A 39 -20.63 -1.64 -12.48
C GLU A 39 -20.55 -1.08 -11.05
N PHE A 40 -20.24 -1.93 -10.08
CA PHE A 40 -20.00 -1.53 -8.70
C PHE A 40 -18.83 -0.54 -8.60
N LEU A 41 -17.72 -0.82 -9.28
CA LEU A 41 -16.53 0.03 -9.26
C LEU A 41 -16.79 1.43 -9.84
N ALA A 42 -17.69 1.53 -10.82
CA ALA A 42 -18.10 2.78 -11.44
C ALA A 42 -19.08 3.61 -10.60
N GLU A 43 -19.67 3.05 -9.54
CA GLU A 43 -20.65 3.78 -8.71
C GLU A 43 -20.04 5.06 -8.10
N PRO A 44 -20.76 6.20 -8.15
CA PRO A 44 -20.31 7.43 -7.53
C PRO A 44 -20.42 7.35 -6.00
N PHE A 45 -19.37 7.80 -5.34
CA PHE A 45 -19.26 7.97 -3.91
C PHE A 45 -19.08 9.46 -3.57
N THR A 46 -20.02 10.00 -2.81
CA THR A 46 -19.94 11.38 -2.30
C THR A 46 -18.94 11.43 -1.16
N GLN A 47 -17.89 12.23 -1.33
CA GLN A 47 -16.86 12.38 -0.32
C GLN A 47 -17.33 13.27 0.85
N PRO A 48 -16.69 13.16 2.03
CA PRO A 48 -16.91 14.11 3.13
C PRO A 48 -16.72 15.57 2.68
N GLN A 49 -17.42 16.48 3.35
CA GLN A 49 -17.40 17.90 3.03
C GLN A 49 -15.97 18.47 3.13
N GLY A 50 -15.56 19.26 2.14
CA GLY A 50 -14.21 19.85 2.05
C GLY A 50 -13.22 19.08 1.17
N MET A 51 -13.60 17.90 0.67
CA MET A 51 -12.79 17.13 -0.29
C MET A 51 -13.06 17.59 -1.73
N THR A 52 -12.01 17.68 -2.54
CA THR A 52 -12.09 18.02 -3.97
C THR A 52 -11.47 16.88 -4.81
N PRO A 53 -12.19 16.31 -5.80
CA PRO A 53 -13.58 16.60 -6.19
C PRO A 53 -14.60 16.13 -5.13
N PRO A 54 -15.84 16.69 -5.12
CA PRO A 54 -16.86 16.32 -4.13
C PRO A 54 -17.39 14.88 -4.29
N THR A 55 -17.20 14.28 -5.47
CA THR A 55 -17.60 12.91 -5.78
C THR A 55 -16.45 12.21 -6.50
N LYS A 56 -16.25 10.92 -6.19
CA LYS A 56 -15.32 10.01 -6.85
C LYS A 56 -16.02 8.70 -7.16
N SER A 57 -15.54 7.91 -8.11
CA SER A 57 -15.96 6.52 -8.25
C SER A 57 -15.50 5.67 -7.05
N ARG A 58 -16.16 4.54 -6.79
CA ARG A 58 -15.67 3.56 -5.82
C ARG A 58 -14.28 3.04 -6.19
N PHE A 59 -14.00 2.88 -7.47
CA PHE A 59 -12.68 2.52 -7.96
C PHE A 59 -11.59 3.49 -7.46
N GLU A 60 -11.78 4.80 -7.65
CA GLU A 60 -10.85 5.82 -7.15
C GLU A 60 -10.69 5.78 -5.63
N MET A 61 -11.77 5.48 -4.90
CA MET A 61 -11.71 5.30 -3.45
C MET A 61 -10.86 4.09 -3.05
N ILE A 62 -10.98 2.95 -3.74
CA ILE A 62 -10.18 1.76 -3.45
C ILE A 62 -8.71 1.98 -3.82
N MET A 63 -8.44 2.69 -4.92
CA MET A 63 -7.08 3.02 -5.34
C MET A 63 -6.31 3.83 -4.29
N SER A 64 -7.00 4.60 -3.44
CA SER A 64 -6.38 5.33 -2.34
C SER A 64 -5.64 4.43 -1.36
N MET A 65 -6.05 3.16 -1.20
CA MET A 65 -5.36 2.19 -0.33
C MET A 65 -3.92 1.95 -0.82
N LYS A 66 -3.76 1.73 -2.13
CA LYS A 66 -2.45 1.53 -2.77
C LYS A 66 -1.59 2.79 -2.68
N GLU A 67 -2.17 3.96 -2.92
CA GLU A 67 -1.45 5.23 -2.85
C GLU A 67 -0.95 5.51 -1.44
N HIS A 68 -1.80 5.28 -0.43
CA HIS A 68 -1.47 5.44 0.98
C HIS A 68 -0.36 4.50 1.42
N GLU A 69 -0.42 3.23 1.01
CA GLU A 69 0.64 2.25 1.29
C GLU A 69 1.98 2.70 0.66
N MET A 70 1.97 3.09 -0.62
CA MET A 70 3.18 3.54 -1.31
C MET A 70 3.77 4.81 -0.69
N HIS A 71 2.91 5.73 -0.23
CA HIS A 71 3.34 6.92 0.48
C HIS A 71 4.11 6.58 1.76
N HIS A 72 3.54 5.74 2.64
CA HIS A 72 4.21 5.34 3.88
C HIS A 72 5.42 4.42 3.63
N ARG A 73 5.37 3.58 2.60
CA ARG A 73 6.53 2.79 2.17
C ARG A 73 7.70 3.71 1.80
N GLY A 74 7.43 4.82 1.11
CA GLY A 74 8.45 5.84 0.80
C GLY A 74 9.07 6.45 2.06
N GLN A 75 8.25 6.77 3.07
CA GLN A 75 8.72 7.26 4.37
C GLN A 75 9.64 6.24 5.05
N LEU A 76 9.29 4.95 5.05
CA LEU A 76 10.14 3.89 5.59
C LEU A 76 11.48 3.78 4.87
N MET A 77 11.49 3.91 3.54
CA MET A 77 12.74 3.88 2.76
C MET A 77 13.68 5.04 3.10
N LEU A 78 13.13 6.22 3.43
CA LEU A 78 13.93 7.35 3.92
C LEU A 78 14.60 6.99 5.27
N ILE A 79 13.85 6.40 6.19
CA ILE A 79 14.36 5.98 7.50
C ILE A 79 15.44 4.89 7.33
N GLU A 80 15.23 3.91 6.45
CA GLU A 80 16.23 2.88 6.12
C GLU A 80 17.57 3.53 5.72
N ARG A 81 17.53 4.56 4.86
CA ARG A 81 18.74 5.30 4.46
C ARG A 81 19.42 6.01 5.61
N MET A 82 18.65 6.67 6.49
CA MET A 82 19.20 7.34 7.68
C MET A 82 19.90 6.36 8.62
N LEU A 83 19.46 5.10 8.64
CA LEU A 83 20.05 4.01 9.41
C LEU A 83 21.19 3.27 8.67
N GLY A 84 21.60 3.72 7.48
CA GLY A 84 22.63 3.05 6.68
C GLY A 84 22.17 1.75 6.00
N ILE A 85 20.86 1.48 5.98
CA ILE A 85 20.27 0.32 5.30
C ILE A 85 19.93 0.72 3.87
N THR A 86 20.36 -0.08 2.89
CA THR A 86 19.97 0.14 1.49
C THR A 86 18.51 -0.31 1.30
N PRO A 87 17.57 0.55 0.88
CA PRO A 87 16.17 0.20 0.71
C PRO A 87 15.96 -0.92 -0.30
N HIS A 88 14.96 -1.77 -0.05
CA HIS A 88 14.74 -2.99 -0.84
C HIS A 88 14.53 -2.71 -2.34
N LEU A 89 13.76 -1.67 -2.72
CA LEU A 89 13.59 -1.31 -4.14
C LEU A 89 14.89 -0.80 -4.78
N THR A 90 15.77 -0.14 -4.01
CA THR A 90 17.10 0.23 -4.51
C THR A 90 17.93 -1.03 -4.76
N ARG A 91 17.93 -2.00 -3.82
CA ARG A 91 18.66 -3.27 -4.00
C ARG A 91 18.19 -4.02 -5.25
N GLN A 92 16.87 -4.17 -5.43
CA GLN A 92 16.29 -4.79 -6.62
C GLN A 92 16.66 -4.06 -7.91
N MET A 93 16.67 -2.72 -7.88
CA MET A 93 17.11 -1.92 -9.02
C MET A 93 18.57 -2.20 -9.36
N GLN A 94 19.46 -2.23 -8.35
CA GLN A 94 20.89 -2.54 -8.52
C GLN A 94 21.10 -3.95 -9.10
N GLU A 95 20.39 -4.96 -8.59
CA GLU A 95 20.41 -6.33 -9.11
C GLU A 95 20.01 -6.38 -10.59
N ARG A 96 18.93 -5.67 -10.98
CA ARG A 96 18.48 -5.58 -12.39
C ARG A 96 19.49 -4.89 -13.29
N PHE A 97 20.25 -3.93 -12.78
CA PHE A 97 21.33 -3.29 -13.55
C PHE A 97 22.54 -4.22 -13.69
N ALA A 98 22.94 -4.89 -12.62
CA ALA A 98 24.05 -5.85 -12.64
C ALA A 98 23.78 -7.01 -13.63
N ALA A 99 22.59 -7.59 -13.59
CA ALA A 99 22.18 -8.65 -14.52
C ALA A 99 22.23 -8.18 -15.99
N ARG A 100 21.80 -6.93 -16.26
CA ARG A 100 21.87 -6.34 -17.61
C ARG A 100 23.30 -6.08 -18.09
N GLN A 101 24.23 -5.75 -17.18
CA GLN A 101 25.64 -5.58 -17.54
C GLN A 101 26.29 -6.93 -17.85
N GLN A 102 26.02 -7.97 -17.07
CA GLN A 102 26.51 -9.32 -17.32
C GLN A 102 26.02 -9.89 -18.65
N ALA A 103 24.77 -9.63 -19.04
CA ALA A 103 24.23 -10.08 -20.33
C ALA A 103 24.79 -9.33 -21.55
N ARG A 104 25.54 -8.24 -21.36
CA ARG A 104 26.16 -7.45 -22.44
C ARG A 104 27.66 -7.71 -22.61
N ALA A 105 28.29 -8.38 -21.65
CA ALA A 105 29.69 -8.80 -21.68
C ALA A 105 29.81 -10.16 -22.38
#